data_AF-A0A3C0EFI5-F1
#
_entry.id   AF-A0A3C0EFI5-F1
#
_cell.length_a   1.000
_cell.length_b   1.000
_cell.length_c   1.000
_cell.angle_alpha   90.00
_cell.angle_beta   90.00
_cell.angle_gamma   90.00
#
_symmetry.space_group_name_H-M   'P 1'
#
loop_
_entity.id
_entity.type
_entity.pdbx_description
1 polymer ?
#
loop_
_entity_poly.entity_id
_entity_poly.type
_entity_poly.pdbx_seq_one_letter_code
_entity_poly.pdbx_strand_id
1 'polypeptide(L)'
;MLREQVAEWKQQGLISQDAVPDDAPLDWLIHDGVDSVISAGYKFAADHPGISTVLTGTSSVHHLEDNLKAMEEPTLSEDDKRRLQELFGKIAIYI
;
A
#
# COMPACT_ATOMS: atom_id res chain seq x y z
N MET A 1 -8.43 7.00 -9.43
CA MET A 1 -8.44 5.70 -8.71
C MET A 1 -7.10 4.98 -8.92
N LEU A 2 -6.69 4.05 -8.04
CA LEU A 2 -5.35 3.41 -8.05
C LEU A 2 -4.81 3.01 -9.44
N ARG A 3 -5.63 2.36 -10.27
CA ARG A 3 -5.25 1.95 -11.64
C ARG A 3 -4.80 3.12 -12.52
N GLU A 4 -5.53 4.23 -12.46
CA GLU A 4 -5.22 5.44 -13.24
C GLU A 4 -3.90 6.05 -12.78
N GLN A 5 -3.64 6.07 -11.47
CA GLN A 5 -2.39 6.61 -10.93
C GLN A 5 -1.18 5.77 -11.35
N VAL A 6 -1.31 4.44 -11.29
CA VAL A 6 -0.25 3.52 -11.73
C VAL A 6 0.00 3.65 -13.24
N ALA A 7 -1.06 3.77 -14.04
CA ALA A 7 -0.94 3.99 -15.49
C ALA A 7 -0.22 5.30 -15.81
N GLU A 8 -0.54 6.38 -15.08
CA GLU A 8 0.16 7.67 -15.20
C GLU A 8 1.64 7.54 -14.84
N TRP A 9 1.99 6.87 -13.73
CA TRP A 9 3.38 6.65 -13.34
C TRP A 9 4.17 5.82 -14.35
N LYS A 10 3.55 4.81 -14.96
CA LYS A 10 4.13 4.08 -16.10
C LYS A 10 4.38 5.01 -17.28
N GLN A 11 3.39 5.82 -17.66
CA GLN A 11 3.50 6.77 -18.78
C GLN A 11 4.61 7.82 -18.56
N GLN A 12 4.77 8.28 -17.32
CA GLN A 12 5.82 9.23 -16.94
C GLN A 12 7.20 8.59 -16.77
N GLY A 13 7.30 7.25 -16.84
CA GLY A 13 8.56 6.52 -16.64
C GLY A 13 9.03 6.49 -15.19
N LEU A 14 8.14 6.76 -14.22
CA LEU A 14 8.44 6.69 -12.79
C LEU A 14 8.57 5.24 -12.31
N ILE A 15 7.86 4.32 -12.97
CA ILE A 15 8.00 2.87 -12.83
C ILE A 15 8.04 2.21 -14.21
N SER A 16 8.61 1.00 -14.29
CA SER A 16 8.65 0.24 -15.56
C SER A 16 7.24 -0.14 -16.03
N GLN A 17 7.08 -0.29 -17.36
CA GLN A 17 5.81 -0.68 -17.97
C GLN A 17 5.31 -2.05 -17.50
N ASP A 18 6.22 -2.96 -17.18
CA ASP A 18 5.99 -4.32 -16.69
C ASP A 18 6.12 -4.46 -15.17
N ALA A 19 6.31 -3.36 -14.43
CA ALA A 19 6.58 -3.40 -12.99
C ALA A 19 5.45 -4.06 -12.17
N VAL A 20 4.20 -3.83 -12.56
CA VAL A 20 2.98 -4.38 -11.98
C VAL A 20 1.91 -4.57 -13.06
N PRO A 21 0.93 -5.47 -12.87
CA PRO A 21 -0.21 -5.60 -13.78
C PRO A 21 -1.03 -4.30 -13.90
N ASP A 22 -1.69 -4.10 -15.03
CA ASP A 22 -2.53 -2.91 -15.26
C ASP A 22 -3.84 -2.97 -14.45
N ASP A 23 -4.39 -4.17 -14.32
CA ASP A 23 -5.49 -4.45 -13.40
C ASP A 23 -4.93 -4.99 -12.07
N ALA A 24 -5.46 -4.48 -10.96
CA ALA A 24 -5.13 -4.90 -9.61
C ALA A 24 -3.59 -4.86 -9.31
N PRO A 25 -2.95 -3.68 -9.47
CA PRO A 25 -1.49 -3.55 -9.46
C PRO A 25 -0.82 -3.93 -8.12
N LEU A 26 -1.60 -4.01 -7.05
CA LEU A 26 -1.14 -4.29 -5.68
C LEU A 26 -1.73 -5.57 -5.08
N ASP A 27 -2.48 -6.38 -5.84
CA ASP A 27 -3.09 -7.62 -5.30
C ASP A 27 -2.05 -8.67 -4.88
N TRP A 28 -0.82 -8.52 -5.35
CA TRP A 28 0.31 -9.31 -4.88
C TRP A 28 0.63 -9.11 -3.39
N LEU A 29 0.08 -8.09 -2.72
CA LEU A 29 0.18 -7.90 -1.26
C LEU A 29 -0.86 -8.70 -0.48
N ILE A 30 -1.87 -9.27 -1.14
CA ILE A 30 -3.02 -9.92 -0.48
C ILE A 30 -2.68 -11.38 -0.20
N HIS A 31 -1.90 -11.60 0.86
CA HIS A 31 -1.56 -12.92 1.41
C HIS A 31 -1.10 -12.76 2.87
N ASP A 32 -0.84 -13.88 3.56
CA ASP A 32 -0.21 -13.91 4.89
C ASP A 32 -0.82 -12.93 5.92
N GLY A 33 -2.14 -12.92 6.02
CA GLY A 33 -2.87 -12.08 6.99
C GLY A 33 -3.17 -10.65 6.48
N VAL A 34 -2.92 -10.38 5.20
CA VAL A 34 -3.37 -9.18 4.50
C VAL A 34 -4.62 -9.54 3.67
N ASP A 35 -5.76 -8.95 4.03
CA ASP A 35 -7.07 -9.26 3.43
C ASP A 35 -7.44 -8.36 2.23
N SER A 36 -6.72 -7.25 2.07
CA SER A 36 -7.03 -6.21 1.09
C SER A 36 -5.86 -5.25 0.91
N VAL A 37 -5.85 -4.53 -0.22
CA VAL A 37 -4.89 -3.43 -0.45
C VAL A 37 -5.01 -2.33 0.62
N ILE A 38 -6.21 -2.12 1.18
CA ILE A 38 -6.43 -1.14 2.25
C ILE A 38 -5.72 -1.60 3.54
N SER A 39 -5.90 -2.86 3.93
CA SER A 39 -5.20 -3.45 5.07
C SER A 39 -3.69 -3.44 4.87
N ALA A 40 -3.21 -3.75 3.67
CA ALA A 40 -1.79 -3.63 3.33
C ALA A 40 -1.26 -2.20 3.55
N GLY A 41 -2.05 -1.19 3.18
CA GLY A 41 -1.72 0.22 3.40
C GLY A 41 -1.62 0.60 4.88
N TYR A 42 -2.55 0.14 5.72
CA TYR A 42 -2.49 0.36 7.17
C TYR A 42 -1.29 -0.33 7.80
N LYS A 43 -1.06 -1.61 7.47
CA LYS A 43 0.10 -2.38 7.95
C LYS A 43 1.41 -1.70 7.53
N PHE A 44 1.56 -1.34 6.25
CA PHE A 44 2.74 -0.63 5.76
C PHE A 44 3.01 0.68 6.53
N ALA A 45 1.97 1.48 6.76
CA ALA A 45 2.12 2.74 7.48
C ALA A 45 2.48 2.53 8.96
N ALA A 46 1.92 1.49 9.59
CA ALA A 46 2.08 1.23 11.02
C ALA A 46 3.35 0.44 11.38
N ASP A 47 3.91 -0.36 10.47
CA ASP A 47 5.06 -1.22 10.72
C ASP A 47 6.36 -0.44 11.04
N HIS A 48 6.49 0.76 10.49
CA HIS A 48 7.77 1.50 10.56
C HIS A 48 8.02 2.06 11.98
N PRO A 49 9.18 1.80 12.62
CA PRO A 49 9.44 2.17 14.03
C PRO A 49 9.45 3.69 14.29
N GLY A 50 9.61 4.49 13.24
CA GLY A 50 9.51 5.95 13.31
C GLY A 50 8.09 6.51 13.33
N ILE A 51 7.06 5.67 13.14
CA ILE A 51 5.66 6.09 13.14
C ILE A 51 5.07 5.87 14.53
N SER A 52 4.63 6.96 15.17
CA SER A 52 3.97 6.89 16.48
C SER A 52 2.46 6.73 16.38
N THR A 53 1.86 7.18 15.28
CA THR A 53 0.40 7.24 15.13
C THR A 53 0.03 7.21 13.66
N VAL A 54 -0.93 6.35 13.31
CA VAL A 54 -1.60 6.33 11.99
C VAL A 54 -3.00 6.89 12.16
N LEU A 55 -3.31 8.00 11.47
CA LEU A 55 -4.64 8.60 11.50
C LEU A 55 -5.54 7.92 10.47
N THR A 56 -6.64 7.32 10.95
CA THR A 56 -7.66 6.70 10.09
C THR A 56 -8.76 7.69 9.72
N GLY A 57 -9.22 7.63 8.48
CA GLY A 57 -10.33 8.45 7.98
C GLY A 57 -11.30 7.59 7.17
N THR A 58 -12.57 7.54 7.57
CA THR A 58 -13.64 6.84 6.87
C THR A 58 -15.00 7.38 7.32
N SER A 59 -15.99 7.36 6.43
CA SER A 59 -17.39 7.65 6.74
C SER A 59 -18.22 6.40 7.06
N SER A 60 -17.61 5.22 7.00
CA SER A 60 -18.25 3.92 7.24
C SER A 60 -17.69 3.26 8.50
N VAL A 61 -18.58 2.87 9.41
CA VAL A 61 -18.21 2.14 10.64
C VAL A 61 -17.56 0.79 10.31
N HIS A 62 -18.09 0.08 9.32
CA HIS A 62 -17.52 -1.20 8.89
C HIS A 62 -16.06 -1.05 8.41
N HIS A 63 -15.77 -0.04 7.60
CA HIS A 63 -14.38 0.23 7.19
C HIS A 63 -13.50 0.62 8.38
N LEU A 64 -14.05 1.31 9.39
CA LEU A 64 -13.29 1.65 10.59
C LEU A 64 -12.88 0.39 11.35
N GLU A 65 -13.81 -0.57 11.49
CA GLU A 65 -13.52 -1.86 12.12
C GLU A 65 -12.45 -2.63 11.35
N ASP A 66 -12.50 -2.65 10.02
CA ASP A 66 -11.48 -3.33 9.21
C ASP A 66 -10.11 -2.64 9.28
N ASN A 67 -10.08 -1.31 9.28
CA ASN A 67 -8.85 -0.55 9.50
C ASN A 67 -8.24 -0.86 10.88
N LEU A 68 -9.06 -1.04 11.92
CA LEU A 68 -8.59 -1.41 13.26
C LEU A 68 -8.01 -2.83 13.29
N LYS A 69 -8.66 -3.80 12.64
CA LYS A 69 -8.13 -5.18 12.54
C LYS A 69 -6.76 -5.21 11.86
N ALA A 70 -6.57 -4.43 10.80
CA ALA A 70 -5.28 -4.33 10.12
C ALA A 70 -4.14 -3.84 11.03
N MET A 71 -4.47 -3.08 12.09
CA MET A 71 -3.53 -2.53 13.05
C MET A 71 -3.21 -3.46 14.22
N GLU A 72 -3.94 -4.57 14.41
CA GLU A 72 -3.67 -5.54 15.48
C GLU A 72 -2.35 -6.29 15.26
N GLU A 73 -2.04 -6.60 13.99
CA GLU A 73 -0.78 -7.18 13.54
C GLU A 73 -0.23 -6.33 12.38
N PRO A 74 0.43 -5.19 12.66
CA PRO A 74 0.71 -4.17 11.67
C PRO A 74 1.96 -4.48 10.82
N THR A 75 2.20 -5.74 10.46
CA THR A 75 3.42 -6.15 9.76
C THR A 75 3.11 -6.59 8.33
N LEU A 76 4.00 -6.23 7.40
CA LEU A 76 4.11 -6.86 6.08
C LEU A 76 5.35 -7.75 6.05
N SER A 77 5.39 -8.71 5.12
CA SER A 77 6.60 -9.51 4.93
C SER A 77 7.77 -8.63 4.50
N GLU A 78 9.01 -9.01 4.85
CA GLU A 78 10.21 -8.27 4.43
C GLU A 78 10.36 -8.21 2.91
N ASP A 79 9.91 -9.25 2.21
CA ASP A 79 9.96 -9.31 0.75
C ASP A 79 8.98 -8.30 0.13
N ASP A 80 7.78 -8.17 0.70
CA ASP A 80 6.81 -7.18 0.24
C ASP A 80 7.28 -5.75 0.51
N LYS A 81 7.83 -5.51 1.69
CA LYS A 81 8.41 -4.20 2.05
C LYS A 81 9.54 -3.82 1.10
N ARG A 82 10.44 -4.76 0.80
CA ARG A 82 11.52 -4.54 -0.17
C ARG A 82 10.97 -4.24 -1.56
N ARG A 83 9.99 -5.01 -2.03
CA ARG A 83 9.36 -4.77 -3.34
C ARG A 83 8.65 -3.41 -3.41
N LEU A 84 7.93 -3.00 -2.36
CA LEU A 84 7.32 -1.67 -2.28
C LEU A 84 8.37 -0.55 -2.38
N GLN A 85 9.51 -0.70 -1.69
CA GLN A 85 10.61 0.27 -1.75
C GLN A 85 11.27 0.32 -3.12
N GLU A 86 11.49 -0.83 -3.77
CA GLU A 86 12.06 -0.91 -5.11
C GLU A 86 11.16 -0.26 -6.16
N LEU A 87 9.85 -0.48 -6.05
CA LEU A 87 8.85 0.06 -6.98
C LEU A 87 8.63 1.56 -6.78
N PHE A 88 8.42 2.01 -5.55
CA PHE A 88 7.87 3.34 -5.27
C PHE A 88 8.83 4.26 -4.52
N GLY A 89 9.91 3.74 -3.94
CA GLY A 89 10.82 4.52 -3.07
C GLY A 89 11.58 5.65 -3.77
N LYS A 90 11.58 5.68 -5.12
CA LYS A 90 12.17 6.75 -5.93
C LYS A 90 11.15 7.74 -6.46
N ILE A 91 9.87 7.52 -6.21
CA ILE A 91 8.79 8.42 -6.63
C ILE A 91 8.72 9.56 -5.62
N ALA A 92 9.33 10.69 -5.94
CA ALA A 92 9.20 11.92 -5.18
C ALA A 92 8.27 12.88 -5.94
N ILE A 93 7.02 12.95 -5.53
CA ILE A 93 6.07 13.93 -6.05
C ILE A 93 6.03 15.07 -5.04
N TYR A 94 6.58 16.22 -5.44
CA TYR A 94 6.36 17.46 -4.71
C TYR A 94 4.92 17.91 -5.00
N ILE A 95 4.09 17.89 -3.96
CA ILE A 95 2.74 18.47 -3.91
C ILE A 95 2.80 19.84 -3.24
#